data_AF-A0A072NZ59-F1
#
_entry.id   AF-A0A072NZ59-F1
#
_cell.length_a   1.000
_cell.length_b   1.000
_cell.length_c   1.000
_cell.angle_alpha   90.00
_cell.angle_beta   90.00
_cell.angle_gamma   90.00
#
_symmetry.space_group_name_H-M   'P 1'
#
loop_
_entity.id
_entity.type
_entity.pdbx_description
1 polymer ?
#
loop_
_entity_poly.entity_id
_entity_poly.type
_entity_poly.pdbx_seq_one_letter_code
_entity_poly.pdbx_strand_id
1 'polypeptide(L)'
;MRASVILRAAQHRTPSIKFLGKRSPPKSVDHTPHPHPASPTHSLPDSFATYRSKAQQHGPLGGNRSNASPFQASTSGYATYGAIGGSAGKSLGSVQPKKGEFFDRSDLPKRFWRTQWSDEEIDAVSSGGASLVV
;
A
#
# COMPACT_ATOMS: atom_id res chain seq x y z
N MET A 1 6.21 -26.53 -65.29
CA MET A 1 6.52 -26.46 -63.84
C MET A 1 7.02 -25.06 -63.50
N ARG A 2 6.48 -24.38 -62.47
CA ARG A 2 6.87 -23.00 -62.10
C ARG A 2 7.88 -23.01 -60.95
N ALA A 3 9.16 -22.74 -61.27
CA ALA A 3 10.30 -22.84 -60.35
C ALA A 3 10.17 -21.97 -59.07
N SER A 4 9.45 -20.85 -59.15
CA SER A 4 9.22 -19.94 -58.03
C SER A 4 8.35 -20.50 -56.90
N VAL A 5 7.50 -21.50 -57.21
CA VAL A 5 6.67 -22.19 -56.20
C VAL A 5 7.53 -23.17 -55.37
N ILE A 6 8.50 -23.82 -56.01
CA ILE A 6 9.38 -24.81 -55.39
C ILE A 6 10.35 -24.14 -54.40
N LEU A 7 10.93 -23.00 -54.76
CA LEU A 7 11.83 -22.25 -53.87
C LEU A 7 11.12 -21.71 -52.61
N ARG A 8 9.85 -21.35 -52.71
CA ARG A 8 9.06 -20.85 -51.57
C ARG A 8 8.73 -21.97 -50.57
N ALA A 9 8.50 -23.18 -51.06
CA ALA A 9 8.30 -24.37 -50.23
C ALA A 9 9.59 -24.85 -49.54
N ALA A 10 10.77 -24.62 -50.13
CA ALA A 10 12.05 -25.03 -49.56
C ALA A 10 12.58 -24.09 -48.46
N GLN A 11 11.98 -22.89 -48.28
CA GLN A 11 12.42 -21.87 -47.32
C GLN A 11 11.58 -21.82 -46.02
N HIS A 12 10.69 -22.78 -45.78
CA HIS A 12 9.93 -22.83 -44.54
C HIS A 12 10.86 -23.11 -43.34
N ARG A 13 11.19 -22.05 -42.59
CA ARG A 13 11.94 -22.13 -41.32
C ARG A 13 11.14 -22.96 -40.32
N THR A 14 11.76 -24.00 -39.76
CA THR A 14 11.18 -24.77 -38.67
C THR A 14 11.16 -23.92 -37.40
N PRO A 15 10.00 -23.69 -36.76
CA PRO A 15 9.96 -22.93 -35.50
C PRO A 15 10.63 -23.75 -34.39
N SER A 16 11.61 -23.16 -33.70
CA SER A 16 12.36 -23.80 -32.60
C SER A 16 11.56 -23.94 -31.30
N ILE A 17 10.38 -23.32 -31.24
CA ILE A 17 9.51 -23.35 -30.06
C ILE A 17 8.67 -24.63 -30.09
N LYS A 18 8.89 -25.51 -29.10
CA LYS A 18 8.07 -26.69 -28.88
C LYS A 18 6.92 -26.32 -27.93
N PHE A 19 5.69 -26.38 -28.43
CA PHE A 19 4.50 -26.20 -27.60
C PHE A 19 4.29 -27.45 -26.73
N LEU A 20 4.68 -27.37 -25.46
CA LEU A 20 4.68 -28.49 -24.49
C LEU A 20 3.27 -28.96 -24.04
N GLY A 21 2.20 -28.50 -24.70
CA GLY A 21 0.82 -28.83 -24.33
C GLY A 21 0.40 -28.28 -22.96
N LYS A 22 -0.75 -28.75 -22.45
CA LYS A 22 -1.29 -28.35 -21.14
C LYS A 22 -0.46 -29.01 -20.03
N ARG A 23 0.26 -28.22 -19.23
CA ARG A 23 0.96 -28.71 -18.04
C ARG A 23 -0.05 -29.03 -16.93
N SER A 24 0.02 -30.24 -16.37
CA SER A 24 -0.72 -30.62 -15.16
C SER A 24 0.17 -30.41 -13.94
N PRO A 25 -0.32 -29.77 -12.86
CA PRO A 25 0.45 -29.66 -11.63
C PRO A 25 0.75 -31.06 -11.06
N PRO A 26 1.96 -31.26 -10.48
CA PRO A 26 2.29 -32.52 -9.82
C PRO A 26 1.30 -32.81 -8.69
N LYS A 27 0.88 -34.08 -8.57
CA LYS A 27 -0.12 -34.53 -7.58
C LYS A 27 0.32 -34.36 -6.13
N SER A 28 1.63 -34.31 -5.90
CA SER A 28 2.24 -34.14 -4.59
C SER A 28 3.39 -33.17 -4.72
N VAL A 29 3.30 -32.05 -4.00
CA VAL A 29 4.37 -31.08 -3.82
C VAL A 29 4.70 -31.06 -2.34
N ASP A 30 5.99 -30.99 -2.02
CA ASP A 30 6.41 -30.79 -0.65
C ASP A 30 6.06 -29.36 -0.22
N HIS A 31 5.15 -29.27 0.75
CA HIS A 31 4.70 -28.01 1.35
C HIS A 31 5.27 -27.81 2.76
N THR A 32 6.28 -28.59 3.14
CA THR A 32 6.96 -28.36 4.41
C THR A 32 7.51 -26.92 4.43
N PRO A 33 7.18 -26.13 5.46
CA PRO A 33 7.73 -24.79 5.58
C PRO A 33 9.25 -24.88 5.70
N HIS A 34 9.95 -23.96 5.04
CA HIS A 34 11.40 -23.89 5.09
C HIS A 34 11.85 -22.47 5.45
N PRO A 35 12.91 -22.31 6.26
CA PRO A 35 13.50 -21.02 6.49
C PRO A 35 14.12 -20.48 5.19
N HIS A 36 14.03 -19.17 4.99
CA HIS A 36 14.68 -18.52 3.86
C HIS A 36 16.21 -18.66 3.97
N PRO A 37 16.96 -18.92 2.88
CA PRO A 37 18.41 -19.10 2.92
C PRO A 37 19.19 -17.85 3.38
N ALA A 38 18.58 -16.67 3.28
CA ALA A 38 19.15 -15.43 3.82
C ALA A 38 18.58 -15.05 5.21
N SER A 39 17.89 -15.97 5.89
CA SER A 39 17.37 -15.70 7.24
C SER A 39 18.54 -15.67 8.24
N PRO A 40 18.66 -14.65 9.11
CA PRO A 40 19.74 -14.58 10.09
C PRO A 40 19.81 -15.81 11.01
N THR A 41 18.64 -16.35 11.40
CA THR A 41 18.54 -17.47 12.34
C THR A 41 18.47 -18.83 11.65
N HIS A 42 18.23 -18.88 10.34
CA HIS A 42 18.06 -20.13 9.57
C HIS A 42 17.07 -21.13 10.20
N SER A 43 16.14 -20.65 11.03
CA SER A 43 15.17 -21.48 11.76
C SER A 43 13.78 -20.90 11.62
N LEU A 44 12.77 -21.78 11.57
CA LEU A 44 11.37 -21.36 11.63
C LEU A 44 10.97 -21.01 13.07
N PRO A 45 10.04 -20.07 13.28
CA PRO A 45 9.44 -19.86 14.59
C PRO A 45 8.58 -21.08 15.00
N ASP A 46 8.69 -21.52 16.26
CA ASP A 46 7.95 -22.69 16.75
C ASP A 46 6.41 -22.49 16.70
N SER A 47 5.94 -21.30 17.05
CA SER A 47 4.51 -20.94 16.98
C SER A 47 4.32 -19.42 16.98
N PHE A 48 3.16 -18.97 16.52
CA PHE A 48 2.80 -17.55 16.64
C PHE A 48 2.69 -17.08 18.10
N ALA A 49 2.28 -17.97 19.02
CA ALA A 49 2.18 -17.66 20.45
C ALA A 49 3.56 -17.41 21.09
N THR A 50 4.55 -18.25 20.76
CA THR A 50 5.93 -18.08 21.25
C THR A 50 6.59 -16.85 20.63
N TYR A 51 6.36 -16.59 19.34
CA TYR A 51 6.79 -15.35 18.68
C TYR A 51 6.20 -14.12 19.37
N ARG A 52 4.89 -14.08 19.60
CA ARG A 52 4.20 -12.96 20.27
C ARG A 52 4.75 -12.72 21.67
N SER A 53 5.01 -13.79 22.43
CA SER A 53 5.57 -13.69 23.78
C SER A 53 6.98 -13.08 23.79
N LYS A 54 7.84 -13.46 22.82
CA LYS A 54 9.18 -12.87 22.67
C LYS A 54 9.10 -11.41 22.23
N ALA A 55 8.27 -11.09 21.22
CA ALA A 55 8.14 -9.73 20.70
C ALA A 55 7.56 -8.73 21.71
N GLN A 56 6.71 -9.17 22.64
CA GLN A 56 6.20 -8.34 23.74
C GLN A 56 7.27 -7.92 24.75
N GLN A 57 8.46 -8.52 24.73
CA GLN A 57 9.54 -8.18 25.67
C GLN A 57 10.22 -6.84 25.35
N HIS A 58 10.10 -6.32 24.13
CA HIS A 58 10.85 -5.14 23.67
C HIS A 58 10.00 -4.10 22.91
N GLY A 59 8.68 -4.02 23.19
CA GLY A 59 7.80 -3.04 22.53
C GLY A 59 6.58 -2.61 23.36
N PRO A 60 5.78 -1.64 22.87
CA PRO A 60 4.62 -1.08 23.58
C PRO A 60 3.48 -2.08 23.84
N LEU A 61 3.60 -3.31 23.32
CA LEU A 61 2.70 -4.44 23.58
C LEU A 61 2.94 -5.14 24.93
N GLY A 62 3.94 -4.71 25.73
CA GLY A 62 4.25 -5.24 27.06
C GLY A 62 3.30 -4.78 28.19
N GLY A 63 2.19 -4.11 27.86
CA GLY A 63 1.24 -3.56 28.83
C GLY A 63 0.34 -4.62 29.49
N ASN A 64 0.63 -4.89 30.75
CA ASN A 64 -0.17 -5.46 31.84
C ASN A 64 -1.16 -6.62 31.55
N ARG A 65 -0.86 -7.78 32.13
CA ARG A 65 -1.70 -8.99 32.16
C ARG A 65 -2.82 -8.83 33.18
N SER A 66 -3.92 -8.20 32.79
CA SER A 66 -5.18 -8.32 33.53
C SER A 66 -6.34 -8.26 32.54
N ASN A 67 -6.88 -9.43 32.19
CA ASN A 67 -8.14 -9.63 31.49
C ASN A 67 -8.42 -8.65 30.34
N ALA A 68 -7.54 -8.61 29.33
CA ALA A 68 -7.84 -7.92 28.09
C ALA A 68 -8.69 -8.82 27.19
N SER A 69 -9.96 -8.43 26.99
CA SER A 69 -10.79 -8.91 25.88
C SER A 69 -9.99 -8.81 24.56
N PRO A 70 -10.15 -9.75 23.61
CA PRO A 70 -9.43 -9.73 22.33
C PRO A 70 -9.66 -8.47 21.48
N PHE A 71 -10.58 -7.58 21.90
CA PHE A 71 -10.87 -6.28 21.28
C PHE A 71 -10.35 -5.06 22.07
N GLN A 72 -9.65 -5.25 23.19
CA GLN A 72 -9.23 -4.14 24.04
C GLN A 72 -7.79 -3.71 23.77
N ALA A 73 -7.63 -2.59 23.07
CA ALA A 73 -6.33 -1.97 22.84
C ALA A 73 -5.71 -1.51 24.17
N SER A 74 -4.40 -1.72 24.34
CA SER A 74 -3.59 -1.32 25.50
C SER A 74 -3.79 0.16 25.83
N THR A 75 -4.39 0.46 26.98
CA THR A 75 -4.82 1.81 27.38
C THR A 75 -3.80 2.55 28.26
N SER A 76 -2.50 2.34 28.06
CA SER A 76 -1.48 3.01 28.88
C SER A 76 -0.55 3.89 28.04
N GLY A 77 -0.89 5.17 27.96
CA GLY A 77 0.03 6.25 27.58
C GLY A 77 -0.13 6.79 26.15
N TYR A 78 -0.17 8.12 26.07
CA TYR A 78 -0.11 9.01 24.89
C TYR A 78 -0.40 8.38 23.51
N ALA A 79 -1.62 8.62 23.03
CA ALA A 79 -2.07 8.46 21.64
C ALA A 79 -1.62 7.16 20.94
N THR A 80 -2.08 6.02 21.45
CA THR A 80 -1.97 4.73 20.73
C THR A 80 -2.97 4.70 19.56
N TYR A 81 -2.47 4.50 18.34
CA TYR A 81 -3.26 4.33 17.12
C TYR A 81 -4.31 3.20 17.32
N GLY A 82 -5.60 3.56 17.38
CA GLY A 82 -6.71 2.62 17.60
C GLY A 82 -7.48 2.75 18.91
N ALA A 83 -7.02 3.55 19.88
CA ALA A 83 -7.73 3.74 21.17
C ALA A 83 -9.00 4.60 21.08
N ILE A 84 -9.22 5.30 19.96
CA ILE A 84 -10.31 6.28 19.80
C ILE A 84 -11.65 5.58 19.48
N GLY A 85 -11.64 4.42 18.82
CA GLY A 85 -12.83 3.77 18.28
C GLY A 85 -13.85 3.25 19.32
N GLY A 86 -13.44 3.08 20.58
CA GLY A 86 -14.32 2.62 21.67
C GLY A 86 -14.89 3.74 22.54
N SER A 87 -14.43 4.98 22.38
CA SER A 87 -14.87 6.13 23.17
C SER A 87 -15.97 6.89 22.43
N ALA A 88 -17.02 7.31 23.13
CA ALA A 88 -18.04 8.17 22.52
C ALA A 88 -17.40 9.48 22.05
N GLY A 89 -17.67 9.94 20.82
CA GLY A 89 -17.02 11.14 20.27
C GLY A 89 -17.08 12.36 21.18
N LYS A 90 -18.16 12.51 21.98
CA LYS A 90 -18.31 13.58 22.98
C LYS A 90 -17.23 13.60 24.06
N SER A 91 -16.62 12.46 24.40
CA SER A 91 -15.56 12.39 25.41
C SER A 91 -14.18 12.75 24.86
N LEU A 92 -14.04 12.92 23.55
CA LEU A 92 -12.78 13.32 22.90
C LEU A 92 -12.55 14.84 22.96
N GLY A 93 -13.57 15.61 23.36
CA GLY A 93 -13.52 17.05 23.48
C GLY A 93 -14.24 17.78 22.35
N SER A 94 -14.09 19.11 22.35
CA SER A 94 -14.66 19.99 21.33
C SER A 94 -14.03 19.71 19.97
N VAL A 95 -14.86 19.62 18.93
CA VAL A 95 -14.37 19.52 17.55
C VAL A 95 -13.85 20.88 17.08
N GLN A 96 -14.49 21.97 17.51
CA GLN A 96 -14.18 23.35 17.10
C GLN A 96 -12.70 23.70 17.35
N PRO A 97 -12.07 24.44 16.44
CA PRO A 97 -10.66 24.80 16.55
C PRO A 97 -10.51 25.82 17.68
N LYS A 98 -9.35 25.82 18.34
CA LYS A 98 -9.09 26.79 19.42
C LYS A 98 -8.91 28.19 18.84
N LYS A 99 -8.93 29.20 19.72
CA LYS A 99 -8.68 30.59 19.32
C LYS A 99 -7.32 30.70 18.60
N GLY A 100 -7.36 31.07 17.32
CA GLY A 100 -6.18 31.22 16.46
C GLY A 100 -5.83 29.97 15.62
N GLU A 101 -6.56 28.87 15.81
CA GLU A 101 -6.52 27.70 14.94
C GLU A 101 -7.68 27.78 13.93
N PHE A 102 -7.46 27.24 12.74
CA PHE A 102 -8.44 27.19 11.66
C PHE A 102 -8.47 25.78 11.09
N PHE A 103 -9.63 25.29 10.65
CA PHE A 103 -9.74 23.96 10.05
C PHE A 103 -9.21 23.93 8.63
N ASP A 104 -9.57 24.94 7.85
CA ASP A 104 -9.21 25.03 6.45
C ASP A 104 -8.31 26.24 6.19
N ARG A 105 -7.55 26.15 5.11
CA ARG A 105 -6.70 27.24 4.63
C ARG A 105 -7.52 28.40 4.07
N SER A 106 -8.77 28.14 3.65
CA SER A 106 -9.71 29.17 3.21
C SER A 106 -10.11 30.13 4.34
N ASP A 107 -10.04 29.70 5.61
CA ASP A 107 -10.34 30.56 6.76
C ASP A 107 -9.15 31.46 7.17
N LEU A 108 -7.95 31.17 6.65
CA LEU A 108 -6.74 31.96 6.89
C LEU A 108 -6.69 33.20 5.99
N PRO A 109 -5.79 34.17 6.23
CA PRO A 109 -5.56 35.27 5.29
C PRO A 109 -5.17 34.78 3.89
N LYS A 110 -5.58 35.52 2.84
CA LYS A 110 -5.38 35.16 1.42
C LYS A 110 -3.96 34.72 1.03
N ARG A 111 -2.94 35.21 1.74
CA ARG A 111 -1.53 34.83 1.53
C ARG A 111 -1.26 33.32 1.76
N PHE A 112 -2.12 32.65 2.53
CA PHE A 112 -2.01 31.22 2.81
C PHE A 112 -2.92 30.36 1.93
N TRP A 113 -3.77 30.99 1.12
CA TRP A 113 -4.67 30.28 0.20
C TRP A 113 -3.86 29.67 -0.93
N ARG A 114 -4.43 28.63 -1.55
CA ARG A 114 -3.92 28.15 -2.83
C ARG A 114 -4.19 29.22 -3.89
N THR A 115 -3.20 29.50 -4.74
CA THR A 115 -3.39 30.36 -5.91
C THR A 115 -4.58 29.83 -6.71
N GLN A 116 -5.61 30.65 -6.85
CA GLN A 116 -6.73 30.37 -7.74
C GLN A 116 -6.33 30.92 -9.10
N TRP A 117 -6.41 30.10 -10.15
CA TRP A 117 -6.19 30.58 -11.52
C TRP A 117 -7.48 31.25 -12.00
N SER A 118 -7.36 32.40 -12.65
CA SER A 118 -8.50 33.01 -13.32
C SER A 118 -8.83 32.27 -14.61
N ASP A 119 -10.06 32.42 -15.12
CA ASP A 119 -10.47 31.78 -16.37
C ASP A 119 -9.57 32.22 -17.54
N GLU A 120 -9.13 33.47 -17.54
CA GLU A 120 -8.20 34.01 -18.54
C GLU A 120 -6.80 33.38 -18.42
N GLU A 121 -6.31 33.15 -17.21
CA GLU A 121 -5.03 32.46 -16.98
C GLU A 121 -5.10 30.99 -17.41
N ILE A 122 -6.22 30.33 -17.11
CA ILE A 122 -6.48 28.95 -17.56
C ILE A 122 -6.47 28.90 -19.08
N ASP A 123 -7.21 29.79 -19.75
CA ASP A 123 -7.28 29.85 -21.21
C ASP A 123 -5.91 30.17 -21.81
N ALA A 124 -5.16 31.09 -21.23
CA ALA A 124 -3.79 31.41 -21.67
C ALA A 124 -2.87 30.21 -21.57
N VAL A 125 -2.93 29.43 -20.48
CA VAL A 125 -2.13 28.20 -20.35
C VAL A 125 -2.60 27.13 -21.33
N SER A 126 -3.90 26.91 -21.46
CA SER A 126 -4.50 25.91 -22.37
C SER A 126 -4.26 26.22 -23.84
N SER A 127 -4.26 27.51 -24.23
CA SER A 127 -3.96 27.95 -25.59
C SER A 127 -2.46 28.08 -25.87
N GLY A 128 -1.58 27.74 -24.91
CA GLY A 128 -0.13 27.93 -25.05
C GLY A 128 0.30 29.39 -25.22
N GLY A 129 -0.46 30.34 -24.66
CA GLY A 129 -0.23 31.78 -24.73
C GLY A 129 -0.90 32.49 -25.91
N ALA A 130 -1.57 31.76 -26.81
CA ALA A 130 -2.24 32.36 -27.97
C ALA A 130 -3.34 33.39 -27.62
N SER A 131 -4.09 33.20 -26.53
CA SER A 131 -5.13 34.14 -26.10
C SER A 131 -4.61 35.48 -25.55
N LEU A 132 -3.31 35.60 -25.25
CA LEU A 132 -2.69 36.83 -24.75
C LEU A 132 -2.17 37.76 -25.86
N VAL A 133 -2.14 37.29 -27.11
CA VAL A 133 -1.51 37.97 -28.26
C VAL A 133 -2.54 38.51 -29.26
N VAL A 134 -3.82 38.23 -29.04
CA VAL A 134 -4.96 38.68 -29.87
C VAL A 134 -5.67 39.83 -29.17
#